data_AF-A0A7W1NYC1-F1
#
_entry.id   AF-A0A7W1NYC1-F1
#
_cell.length_a   1.000
_cell.length_b   1.000
_cell.length_c   1.000
_cell.angle_alpha   90.00
_cell.angle_beta   90.00
_cell.angle_gamma   90.00
#
_symmetry.space_group_name_H-M   'P 1'
#
loop_
_entity.id
_entity.type
_entity.pdbx_description
1 polymer ?
#
loop_
_entity_poly.entity_id
_entity_poly.type
_entity_poly.pdbx_seq_one_letter_code
_entity_poly.pdbx_strand_id
1 'polypeptide(L)'
;MFKKTTLFYLASLLTLALSLTFTIGQIGAQDSATCPVGQGYWKNTPTWPVTQLMLGSQTYTQVELLILLNTPPAGDASLILVHQLIAAKLNAAKGLDSAIITGVITQGDAILASFTG
;
A
#
# COMPACT_ATOMS: atom_id res chain seq x y z
N MET A 1 19.86 -7.20 -58.56
CA MET A 1 18.55 -6.68 -58.12
C MET A 1 18.60 -6.43 -56.61
N PHE A 2 19.42 -5.44 -56.22
CA PHE A 2 19.75 -5.04 -54.84
C PHE A 2 18.69 -4.10 -54.24
N LYS A 3 17.41 -4.54 -54.17
CA LYS A 3 16.31 -3.61 -53.81
C LYS A 3 15.29 -4.11 -52.79
N LYS A 4 15.35 -5.37 -52.32
CA LYS A 4 14.44 -5.85 -51.27
C LYS A 4 15.11 -5.94 -49.90
N THR A 5 16.30 -6.51 -49.81
CA THR A 5 17.01 -6.74 -48.53
C THR A 5 17.40 -5.43 -47.81
N THR A 6 17.86 -4.41 -48.54
CA THR A 6 18.19 -3.10 -47.97
C THR A 6 16.97 -2.36 -47.43
N LEU A 7 15.78 -2.60 -48.01
CA LEU A 7 14.53 -1.99 -47.61
C LEU A 7 14.00 -2.56 -46.28
N PHE A 8 14.20 -3.87 -46.06
CA PHE A 8 13.85 -4.53 -44.79
C PHE A 8 14.78 -4.12 -43.64
N TYR A 9 16.08 -3.92 -43.90
CA TYR A 9 17.01 -3.41 -42.88
C TYR A 9 16.71 -1.95 -42.50
N LEU A 10 16.37 -1.09 -43.46
CA LEU A 10 15.93 0.28 -43.19
C LEU A 10 14.61 0.33 -42.42
N ALA A 11 13.64 -0.53 -42.74
CA ALA A 11 12.39 -0.64 -42.00
C ALA A 11 12.61 -1.18 -40.57
N SER A 12 13.53 -2.13 -40.38
CA SER A 12 13.86 -2.69 -39.06
C SER A 12 14.72 -1.75 -38.19
N LEU A 13 15.56 -0.90 -38.82
CA LEU A 13 16.29 0.17 -38.15
C LEU A 13 15.36 1.34 -37.76
N LEU A 14 14.32 1.61 -38.56
CA LEU A 14 13.35 2.66 -38.27
C LEU A 14 12.38 2.28 -37.13
N THR A 15 12.11 0.99 -36.91
CA THR A 15 11.27 0.53 -35.78
C THR A 15 12.01 0.48 -34.45
N LEU A 16 13.35 0.43 -34.44
CA LEU A 16 14.13 0.37 -33.19
C LEU A 16 14.32 1.75 -32.53
N ALA A 17 13.98 2.84 -33.23
CA ALA A 17 14.22 4.22 -32.77
C ALA A 17 12.98 4.89 -32.13
N LEU A 18 11.81 4.23 -32.06
CA LEU A 18 10.53 4.91 -31.74
C LEU A 18 9.81 4.44 -30.46
N SER A 19 10.51 3.94 -29.44
CA SER A 19 9.90 3.89 -28.10
C SER A 19 10.93 3.66 -26.99
N LEU A 20 11.75 4.66 -26.73
CA LEU A 20 12.24 4.93 -25.37
C LEU A 20 11.76 6.32 -24.96
N THR A 21 10.46 6.47 -24.79
CA THR A 21 9.96 7.53 -23.90
C THR A 21 10.25 7.05 -22.48
N PHE A 22 11.41 7.42 -21.97
CA PHE A 22 11.63 7.44 -20.53
C PHE A 22 10.76 8.58 -20.02
N THR A 23 9.54 8.29 -19.60
CA THR A 23 8.77 9.21 -18.78
C THR A 23 9.57 9.37 -17.49
N ILE A 24 10.29 10.48 -17.39
CA ILE A 24 10.73 10.98 -16.08
C ILE A 24 9.42 11.28 -15.36
N GLY A 25 8.97 10.34 -14.53
CA GLY A 25 7.75 10.49 -13.74
C GLY A 25 7.86 11.80 -12.98
N GLN A 26 6.91 12.70 -13.21
CA GLN A 26 6.81 13.98 -12.52
C GLN A 26 6.94 13.76 -11.01
N ILE A 27 8.00 14.30 -10.41
CA ILE A 27 8.05 14.60 -8.97
C ILE A 27 7.21 15.85 -8.69
N GLY A 28 5.94 15.79 -9.06
CA GLY A 28 4.94 16.62 -8.38
C GLY A 28 4.61 15.92 -7.07
N ALA A 29 4.51 16.65 -5.96
CA ALA A 29 3.79 16.17 -4.80
C ALA A 29 2.34 15.95 -5.24
N GLN A 30 2.06 14.76 -5.75
CA GLN A 30 0.72 14.30 -6.06
C GLN A 30 0.04 14.12 -4.72
N ASP A 31 -0.70 15.15 -4.28
CA ASP A 31 -1.79 14.96 -3.32
C ASP A 31 -2.92 14.27 -4.09
N SER A 32 -2.69 13.02 -4.50
CA SER A 32 -3.74 12.16 -5.00
C SER A 32 -4.56 11.75 -3.77
N ALA A 33 -5.89 11.68 -3.91
CA ALA A 33 -6.76 11.09 -2.88
C ALA A 33 -6.31 9.67 -2.43
N THR A 34 -5.44 9.05 -3.23
CA THR A 34 -4.79 7.75 -3.13
C THR A 34 -3.53 7.70 -2.26
N CYS A 35 -3.02 8.81 -1.73
CA CYS A 35 -1.85 8.77 -0.85
C CYS A 35 -2.18 8.08 0.50
N PRO A 36 -1.35 7.12 0.96
CA PRO A 36 -1.56 6.48 2.25
C PRO A 36 -1.39 7.51 3.36
N VAL A 37 -2.27 7.45 4.36
CA VAL A 37 -2.20 8.28 5.56
C VAL A 37 -1.75 7.43 6.76
N GLY A 38 -0.97 8.02 7.66
CA GLY A 38 -0.39 7.29 8.81
C GLY A 38 -1.38 7.02 9.94
N GLN A 39 -0.97 6.22 10.94
CA GLN A 39 -1.84 5.88 12.08
C GLN A 39 -2.35 7.11 12.87
N GLY A 40 -1.57 8.20 12.89
CA GLY A 40 -1.97 9.46 13.53
C GLY A 40 -3.18 10.12 12.88
N TYR A 41 -3.35 9.98 11.56
CA TYR A 41 -4.55 10.47 10.87
C TYR A 41 -5.78 9.68 11.31
N TRP A 42 -5.69 8.35 11.27
CA TRP A 42 -6.79 7.45 11.62
C TRP A 42 -7.21 7.58 13.09
N LYS A 43 -6.24 7.75 13.98
CA LYS A 43 -6.47 8.01 15.41
C LYS A 43 -7.31 9.25 15.67
N ASN A 44 -7.16 10.29 14.86
CA ASN A 44 -7.77 11.61 15.09
C ASN A 44 -8.95 11.90 14.15
N THR A 45 -9.36 10.95 13.30
CA THR A 45 -10.43 11.13 12.32
C THR A 45 -11.60 10.20 12.64
N PRO A 46 -12.83 10.71 12.86
CA PRO A 46 -13.99 9.87 13.20
C PRO A 46 -14.54 9.09 12.00
N THR A 47 -14.24 9.53 10.77
CA THR A 47 -14.80 8.99 9.53
C THR A 47 -13.92 7.86 9.00
N TRP A 48 -14.16 6.64 9.49
CA TRP A 48 -13.48 5.44 8.98
C TRP A 48 -14.31 4.78 7.87
N PRO A 49 -13.66 4.18 6.85
CA PRO A 49 -14.36 3.49 5.77
C PRO A 49 -15.03 2.19 6.23
N VAL A 50 -14.62 1.64 7.39
CA VAL A 50 -15.16 0.41 7.99
C VAL A 50 -15.25 0.56 9.51
N THR A 51 -16.18 -0.16 10.13
CA THR A 51 -16.47 -0.11 11.57
C THR A 51 -15.78 -1.21 12.38
N GLN A 52 -15.15 -2.18 11.71
CA GLN A 52 -14.44 -3.29 12.34
C GLN A 52 -13.27 -3.74 11.46
N LEU A 53 -12.23 -4.27 12.10
CA LEU A 53 -11.08 -4.90 11.43
C LEU A 53 -10.72 -6.19 12.15
N MET A 54 -10.38 -7.21 11.38
CA MET A 54 -9.64 -8.35 11.92
C MET A 54 -8.18 -7.93 12.10
N LEU A 55 -7.55 -8.24 13.22
CA LEU A 55 -6.12 -8.10 13.48
C LEU A 55 -5.60 -9.43 14.01
N GLY A 56 -4.63 -10.01 13.32
CA GLY A 56 -4.23 -11.39 13.59
C GLY A 56 -5.40 -12.34 13.41
N SER A 57 -5.83 -12.99 14.49
CA SER A 57 -6.95 -13.93 14.50
C SER A 57 -8.22 -13.38 15.16
N GLN A 58 -8.25 -12.11 15.56
CA GLN A 58 -9.35 -11.52 16.33
C GLN A 58 -9.98 -10.34 15.60
N THR A 59 -11.30 -10.20 15.70
CA THR A 59 -12.04 -9.06 15.14
C THR A 59 -12.26 -8.01 16.22
N TYR A 60 -11.90 -6.78 15.90
CA TYR A 60 -12.03 -5.62 16.78
C TYR A 60 -12.98 -4.60 16.17
N THR A 61 -13.81 -4.02 17.03
CA THR A 61 -14.65 -2.86 16.72
C THR A 61 -13.81 -1.59 16.60
N GLN A 62 -14.34 -0.57 15.93
CA GLN A 62 -13.69 0.75 15.83
C GLN A 62 -13.32 1.33 17.20
N VAL A 63 -14.13 1.11 18.23
CA VAL A 63 -13.84 1.60 19.59
C VAL A 63 -12.60 0.90 20.17
N GLU A 64 -12.52 -0.43 20.06
CA GLU A 64 -11.34 -1.18 20.52
C GLU A 64 -10.09 -0.82 19.72
N LEU A 65 -10.23 -0.63 18.41
CA LEU A 65 -9.15 -0.17 17.53
C LEU A 65 -8.64 1.22 17.93
N LEU A 66 -9.55 2.14 18.30
CA LEU A 66 -9.17 3.44 18.82
C LEU A 66 -8.47 3.35 20.17
N ILE A 67 -8.88 2.44 21.06
CA ILE A 67 -8.17 2.18 22.33
C ILE A 67 -6.74 1.71 22.00
N LEU A 68 -6.58 0.74 21.11
CA LEU A 68 -5.27 0.24 20.70
C LEU A 68 -4.37 1.35 20.12
N LEU A 69 -4.89 2.22 19.24
CA LEU A 69 -4.18 3.38 18.69
C LEU A 69 -3.84 4.46 19.75
N ASN A 70 -4.59 4.49 20.85
CA ASN A 70 -4.36 5.42 21.95
C ASN A 70 -3.36 4.90 22.97
N THR A 71 -3.20 3.59 23.10
CA THR A 71 -2.17 2.98 23.95
C THR A 71 -0.78 3.25 23.38
N PRO A 72 0.11 3.93 24.12
CA PRO A 72 1.50 4.13 23.70
C PRO A 72 2.22 2.79 23.58
N PRO A 73 2.93 2.49 22.47
CA PRO A 73 3.57 1.19 22.30
C PRO A 73 4.66 0.88 23.31
N ALA A 74 5.34 1.89 23.86
CA ALA A 74 6.36 1.75 24.91
C ALA A 74 7.44 0.65 24.67
N GLY A 75 7.72 0.33 23.39
CA GLY A 75 8.67 -0.71 23.00
C GLY A 75 8.06 -2.11 22.79
N ASP A 76 6.77 -2.29 23.05
CA ASP A 76 6.04 -3.52 22.75
C ASP A 76 5.88 -3.69 21.23
N ALA A 77 6.55 -4.72 20.69
CA ALA A 77 6.54 -5.04 19.26
C ALA A 77 5.15 -5.42 18.76
N SER A 78 4.32 -6.08 19.58
CA SER A 78 2.95 -6.45 19.21
C SER A 78 2.10 -5.20 19.02
N LEU A 79 2.22 -4.22 19.92
CA LEU A 79 1.46 -2.98 19.86
C LEU A 79 1.95 -2.06 18.73
N ILE A 80 3.26 -2.02 18.46
CA ILE A 80 3.82 -1.34 17.28
C ILE A 80 3.21 -1.93 16.00
N LEU A 81 3.17 -3.27 15.89
CA LEU A 81 2.63 -3.95 14.73
C LEU A 81 1.12 -3.70 14.57
N VAL A 82 0.35 -3.72 15.66
CA VAL A 82 -1.06 -3.36 15.68
C VAL A 82 -1.29 -1.96 15.09
N HIS A 83 -0.52 -0.96 15.52
CA HIS A 83 -0.67 0.41 15.02
C HIS A 83 -0.48 0.49 13.50
N GLN A 84 0.50 -0.25 12.96
CA GLN A 84 0.78 -0.28 11.52
C GLN A 84 -0.30 -1.06 10.75
N LEU A 85 -0.76 -2.20 11.27
CA LEU A 85 -1.80 -3.00 10.64
C LEU A 85 -3.13 -2.25 10.56
N ILE A 86 -3.50 -1.50 11.60
CA ILE A 86 -4.71 -0.66 11.59
C ILE A 86 -4.60 0.38 10.46
N ALA A 87 -3.50 1.12 10.39
CA ALA A 87 -3.32 2.12 9.34
C ALA A 87 -3.32 1.51 7.93
N ALA A 88 -2.61 0.39 7.73
CA ALA A 88 -2.54 -0.27 6.43
C ALA A 88 -3.91 -0.75 5.95
N LYS A 89 -4.69 -1.38 6.84
CA LYS A 89 -6.04 -1.89 6.50
C LYS A 89 -7.04 -0.78 6.25
N LEU A 90 -7.00 0.30 7.03
CA LEU A 90 -7.86 1.47 6.78
C LEU A 90 -7.51 2.17 5.48
N ASN A 91 -6.22 2.27 5.12
CA ASN A 91 -5.80 2.78 3.83
C ASN A 91 -6.30 1.91 2.67
N ALA A 92 -6.19 0.58 2.78
CA ALA A 92 -6.76 -0.34 1.80
C ALA A 92 -8.29 -0.16 1.67
N ALA A 93 -8.99 -0.06 2.80
CA ALA A 93 -10.44 0.16 2.83
C ALA A 93 -10.86 1.54 2.29
N LYS A 94 -9.99 2.56 2.39
CA LYS A 94 -10.17 3.89 1.78
C LYS A 94 -10.08 3.85 0.23
N GLY A 95 -9.64 2.73 -0.35
CA GLY A 95 -9.50 2.55 -1.79
C GLY A 95 -8.07 2.74 -2.31
N LEU A 96 -7.06 2.68 -1.43
CA LEU A 96 -5.68 2.60 -1.87
C LEU A 96 -5.44 1.26 -2.58
N ASP A 97 -4.76 1.29 -3.73
CA ASP A 97 -4.38 0.07 -4.46
C ASP A 97 -3.51 -0.82 -3.57
N SER A 98 -4.12 -1.89 -3.09
CA SER A 98 -3.57 -2.74 -2.05
C SER A 98 -2.78 -3.93 -2.60
N ALA A 99 -2.57 -4.01 -3.92
CA ALA A 99 -1.89 -5.14 -4.55
C ALA A 99 -0.50 -5.39 -3.95
N ILE A 100 0.25 -4.33 -3.63
CA ILE A 100 1.60 -4.44 -3.06
C ILE A 100 1.57 -4.71 -1.54
N ILE A 101 0.57 -4.20 -0.81
CA ILE A 101 0.55 -4.29 0.66
C ILE A 101 -0.22 -5.50 1.19
N THR A 102 -1.06 -6.14 0.37
CA THR A 102 -1.90 -7.27 0.83
C THR A 102 -1.05 -8.40 1.41
N GLY A 103 0.04 -8.78 0.73
CA GLY A 103 0.96 -9.82 1.24
C GLY A 103 1.61 -9.44 2.58
N VAL A 104 1.98 -8.17 2.74
CA VAL A 104 2.59 -7.66 3.98
C VAL A 104 1.55 -7.60 5.11
N ILE A 105 0.31 -7.22 4.81
CA ILE A 105 -0.80 -7.23 5.77
C ILE A 105 -1.06 -8.66 6.26
N THR A 106 -1.17 -9.63 5.36
CA THR A 106 -1.38 -11.04 5.73
C THR A 106 -0.23 -11.58 6.58
N GLN A 107 1.02 -11.24 6.24
CA GLN A 107 2.17 -11.63 7.05
C GLN A 107 2.13 -10.97 8.43
N GLY A 108 1.79 -9.68 8.51
CA GLY A 108 1.64 -8.98 9.77
C GLY A 108 0.55 -9.57 10.65
N ASP A 109 -0.60 -9.97 10.08
CA ASP A 109 -1.63 -10.69 10.83
C ASP A 109 -1.12 -12.03 11.36
N ALA A 110 -0.42 -12.81 10.54
CA ALA A 110 0.15 -14.08 10.97
C ALA A 110 1.15 -13.90 12.12
N ILE A 111 2.01 -12.88 12.05
CA ILE A 111 2.94 -12.52 13.13
C ILE A 111 2.16 -12.08 14.37
N LEU A 112 1.15 -11.22 14.22
CA LEU A 112 0.36 -10.73 15.34
C LEU A 112 -0.36 -11.88 16.07
N ALA A 113 -0.89 -12.85 15.33
CA ALA A 113 -1.52 -14.05 15.89
C ALA A 113 -0.56 -14.96 16.67
N SER A 114 0.75 -14.80 16.49
CA SER A 114 1.76 -15.56 17.24
C SER A 114 2.09 -14.98 18.62
N PHE A 115 1.70 -13.72 18.88
CA PHE A 115 1.85 -13.13 20.21
C PHE A 115 0.79 -13.69 21.16
N THR A 116 1.23 -14.16 22.32
CA THR A 116 0.34 -14.44 23.45
C THR A 116 0.01 -13.12 24.14
N GLY A 117 -1.20 -12.63 23.95
CA GLY A 117 -1.72 -11.41 24.60
C GLY A 117 -2.01 -11.59 26.08
#